data_AF-A0A814QHJ6-F1
#
_entry.id   AF-A0A814QHJ6-F1
#
_cell.length_a   1.000
_cell.length_b   1.000
_cell.length_c   1.000
_cell.angle_alpha   90.00
_cell.angle_beta   90.00
_cell.angle_gamma   90.00
#
_symmetry.space_group_name_H-M   'P 1'
#
loop_
_entity.id
_entity.type
_entity.pdbx_description
1 polymer ?
#
loop_
_entity_poly.entity_id
_entity_poly.type
_entity_poly.pdbx_seq_one_letter_code
_entity_poly.pdbx_strand_id
1 'polypeptide(L)'
;AIQKAQVSLSVEAQVLLPTYDALRQRLQSKVDPYSKYPKINKKEDLLIPDEFKFTCKNENFLIYDSGQDDPDRIIIFGILKKYSSYN
;
A
#
# COMPACT_ATOMS: atom_id res chain seq x y z
N ALA A 1 -1.50 -23.89 -7.47
CA ALA A 1 -2.87 -23.76 -6.97
C ALA A 1 -3.82 -23.20 -8.04
N ILE A 2 -3.55 -22.00 -8.60
CA ILE A 2 -4.43 -21.32 -9.58
C ILE A 2 -4.64 -22.11 -10.87
N GLN A 3 -3.58 -22.67 -11.46
CA GLN A 3 -3.69 -23.47 -12.70
C GLN A 3 -4.60 -24.69 -12.55
N LYS A 4 -4.57 -25.36 -11.39
CA LYS A 4 -5.42 -26.53 -11.10
C LYS A 4 -6.90 -26.14 -10.91
N ALA A 5 -7.17 -24.92 -10.43
CA ALA A 5 -8.53 -24.42 -10.21
C ALA A 5 -9.24 -24.00 -11.51
N GLN A 6 -8.49 -23.68 -12.58
CA GLN A 6 -9.08 -23.32 -13.88
C GLN A 6 -9.54 -24.55 -14.69
N VAL A 7 -8.90 -25.71 -14.49
CA VAL A 7 -9.23 -26.96 -15.20
C VAL A 7 -10.56 -27.56 -14.73
N SER A 8 -11.00 -27.24 -13.51
CA SER A 8 -12.25 -27.73 -12.90
C SER A 8 -13.50 -26.90 -13.25
N LEU A 9 -13.39 -25.91 -14.16
CA LEU A 9 -14.50 -25.02 -14.54
C LEU A 9 -15.22 -25.52 -15.80
N SER A 10 -16.49 -25.11 -15.99
CA SER A 10 -17.20 -25.41 -17.23
C SER A 10 -16.49 -24.79 -18.45
N VAL A 11 -16.71 -25.36 -19.63
CA VAL A 11 -16.07 -24.87 -20.86
C VAL A 11 -16.47 -23.42 -21.15
N GLU A 12 -17.72 -23.03 -20.90
CA GLU A 12 -18.14 -21.63 -21.08
C GLU A 12 -17.40 -20.68 -20.13
N ALA A 13 -17.19 -21.11 -18.87
CA ALA A 13 -16.46 -20.32 -17.88
C ALA A 13 -14.96 -20.21 -18.22
N GLN A 14 -14.36 -21.26 -18.80
CA GLN A 14 -12.95 -21.24 -19.21
C GLN A 14 -12.68 -20.24 -20.36
N VAL A 15 -13.63 -20.08 -21.29
CA VAL A 15 -13.52 -19.12 -22.39
C VAL A 15 -13.58 -17.66 -21.92
N LEU A 16 -14.31 -17.40 -20.84
CA LEU A 16 -14.47 -16.05 -20.27
C LEU A 16 -13.32 -15.63 -19.35
N LEU A 17 -12.53 -16.58 -18.87
CA LEU A 17 -11.47 -16.31 -17.90
C LEU A 17 -10.12 -16.11 -18.58
N PRO A 18 -9.29 -15.16 -18.08
CA PRO A 18 -7.92 -15.04 -18.53
C PRO A 18 -7.15 -16.32 -18.20
N THR A 19 -6.32 -16.75 -19.14
CA THR A 19 -5.48 -17.94 -18.96
C THR A 19 -4.51 -17.75 -17.79
N TYR A 20 -4.08 -18.87 -17.21
CA TYR A 20 -3.05 -18.87 -16.19
C TYR A 20 -1.80 -18.08 -16.61
N ASP A 21 -1.37 -18.23 -17.86
CA ASP A 21 -0.20 -17.50 -18.38
C ASP A 21 -0.45 -16.00 -18.49
N ALA A 22 -1.65 -15.58 -18.93
CA ALA A 22 -2.03 -14.16 -18.96
C ALA A 22 -2.08 -13.55 -17.54
N LEU A 23 -2.59 -14.30 -16.56
CA LEU A 23 -2.58 -13.89 -15.16
C LEU A 23 -1.16 -13.80 -14.59
N ARG A 24 -0.32 -14.81 -14.87
CA ARG A 24 1.07 -14.85 -14.43
C ARG A 24 1.88 -13.71 -15.03
N GLN A 25 1.74 -13.44 -16.33
CA GLN A 25 2.40 -12.33 -17.00
C GLN A 25 1.94 -10.99 -16.43
N ARG A 26 0.63 -10.81 -16.18
CA ARG A 26 0.11 -9.59 -15.54
C ARG A 26 0.74 -9.37 -14.16
N LEU A 27 0.87 -10.42 -13.35
CA LEU A 27 1.52 -10.34 -12.03
C LEU A 27 3.01 -10.02 -12.14
N GLN A 28 3.72 -10.63 -13.09
CA GLN A 28 5.14 -10.38 -13.32
C GLN A 28 5.42 -8.99 -13.92
N SER A 29 4.49 -8.45 -14.70
CA SER A 29 4.58 -7.10 -15.27
C SER A 29 4.34 -5.98 -14.25
N LYS A 30 3.83 -6.31 -13.05
CA LYS A 30 3.66 -5.32 -11.99
C LYS A 30 5.02 -5.01 -11.39
N VAL A 31 5.56 -3.85 -11.78
CA VAL A 31 6.63 -3.19 -11.06
C VAL A 31 6.12 -2.88 -9.66
N ASP A 32 6.88 -3.27 -8.64
CA ASP A 32 6.60 -2.86 -7.27
C ASP A 32 6.63 -1.32 -7.22
N PRO A 33 5.49 -0.64 -6.97
CA PRO A 33 5.45 0.81 -6.97
C PRO A 33 6.29 1.41 -5.84
N TYR A 34 6.67 0.60 -4.85
CA TYR A 34 7.48 0.99 -3.72
C TYR A 34 8.95 0.56 -3.85
N SER A 35 9.34 -0.06 -4.97
CA SER A 35 10.73 -0.50 -5.21
C SER A 35 11.77 0.61 -5.12
N LYS A 36 11.35 1.87 -5.33
CA LYS A 36 12.19 3.06 -5.20
C LYS A 36 12.49 3.47 -3.75
N TYR A 37 11.72 2.97 -2.77
CA TYR A 37 11.92 3.28 -1.36
C TYR A 37 12.90 2.27 -0.74
N PRO A 38 13.74 2.72 0.20
CA PRO A 38 14.68 1.84 0.87
C PRO A 38 13.95 0.75 1.65
N LYS A 39 14.50 -0.48 1.61
CA LYS A 39 14.02 -1.54 2.48
C LYS A 39 14.41 -1.23 3.93
N ILE A 40 13.41 -1.21 4.79
CA ILE A 40 13.59 -0.98 6.22
C ILE A 40 13.99 -2.31 6.85
N ASN A 41 15.22 -2.43 7.33
CA ASN A 41 15.74 -3.64 7.97
C ASN A 41 15.70 -3.55 9.50
N LYS A 42 15.76 -2.33 10.04
CA LYS A 42 15.63 -2.05 11.48
C LYS A 42 14.58 -0.99 11.71
N LYS A 43 14.03 -0.94 12.93
CA LYS A 43 12.97 0.03 13.27
C LYS A 43 13.50 1.46 13.21
N GLU A 44 14.75 1.65 13.64
CA GLU A 44 15.46 2.94 13.59
C GLU A 44 15.63 3.48 12.15
N ASP A 45 15.60 2.60 11.14
CA ASP A 45 15.76 2.99 9.73
C ASP A 45 14.44 3.47 9.09
N LEU A 46 13.33 3.49 9.85
CA LEU A 46 12.01 3.87 9.34
C LEU A 46 11.95 5.36 9.02
N LEU A 47 12.20 5.74 7.77
CA LEU A 47 11.97 7.09 7.27
C LEU A 47 10.58 7.19 6.65
N ILE A 48 9.82 8.24 6.99
CA ILE A 48 8.52 8.54 6.37
C ILE A 48 8.75 9.65 5.33
N PRO A 49 8.73 9.34 4.03
CA PRO A 49 8.76 10.33 2.96
C PRO A 49 7.67 11.39 3.10
N ASP A 50 7.97 12.61 2.66
CA ASP A 50 7.04 13.74 2.77
C ASP A 50 5.71 13.47 2.06
N GLU A 51 5.71 12.74 0.94
CA GLU A 51 4.48 12.38 0.24
C GLU A 51 3.51 11.52 1.06
N PHE A 52 4.00 10.81 2.09
CA PHE A 52 3.19 9.96 2.96
C PHE A 52 2.74 10.67 4.24
N LYS A 53 3.17 11.92 4.44
CA LYS A 53 2.71 12.75 5.57
C LYS A 53 1.34 13.37 5.32
N PHE A 54 0.85 13.31 4.07
CA PHE A 54 -0.40 13.91 3.63
C PHE A 54 -1.34 12.89 3.00
N THR A 55 -2.64 13.15 3.05
CA THR A 55 -3.64 12.41 2.29
C THR A 55 -3.61 12.82 0.81
N CYS A 56 -4.30 12.06 -0.06
CA CYS A 56 -4.50 12.45 -1.47
C CYS A 56 -5.25 13.79 -1.65
N LYS A 57 -5.87 14.32 -0.59
CA LYS A 57 -6.53 15.63 -0.57
C LYS A 57 -5.65 16.73 0.02
N ASN A 58 -4.37 16.45 0.21
CA ASN A 58 -3.39 17.35 0.82
C ASN A 58 -3.73 17.75 2.27
N GLU A 59 -4.37 16.85 3.02
CA GLU A 59 -4.64 17.02 4.45
C GLU A 59 -3.53 16.36 5.26
N ASN A 60 -3.11 16.98 6.37
CA ASN A 60 -2.11 16.37 7.27
C ASN A 60 -2.62 15.01 7.76
N PHE A 61 -1.84 13.97 7.48
CA PHE A 61 -2.12 12.59 7.88
C PHE A 61 -1.17 12.12 8.98
N LEU A 62 0.10 12.49 8.89
CA LEU A 62 1.04 12.32 10.00
C LEU A 62 0.79 13.44 11.02
N ILE A 63 0.22 13.09 12.17
CA ILE A 63 -0.14 14.05 13.22
C ILE A 63 1.05 14.29 14.15
N TYR A 64 1.78 13.24 14.49
CA TYR A 64 2.89 13.31 15.42
C TYR A 64 3.95 12.27 15.11
N ASP A 65 5.20 12.65 15.31
CA ASP A 65 6.38 11.80 15.22
C ASP A 65 7.38 12.31 16.26
N SER A 66 7.71 11.49 17.27
CA SER A 66 8.67 11.91 18.31
C SER A 66 10.11 11.99 17.83
N GLY A 67 10.39 11.53 16.60
CA GLY A 67 11.68 11.69 15.93
C GLY A 67 12.56 10.44 15.97
N GLN A 68 13.55 10.41 15.07
CA GLN A 68 14.44 9.26 14.88
C GLN A 68 15.41 9.01 16.04
N ASP A 69 15.69 10.05 16.83
CA ASP A 69 16.61 9.97 17.95
C ASP A 69 15.95 9.43 19.22
N ASP A 70 14.64 9.16 19.18
CA ASP A 70 13.87 8.61 20.29
C ASP A 70 13.89 7.06 20.24
N PRO A 71 14.47 6.38 21.24
CA PRO A 71 14.51 4.92 21.29
C PRO A 71 13.10 4.29 21.37
N ASP A 72 12.12 5.04 21.88
CA ASP A 72 10.72 4.63 21.99
C ASP A 72 9.84 5.41 21.02
N ARG A 73 10.37 5.72 19.82
CA ARG A 73 9.73 6.57 18.82
C ARG A 73 8.24 6.26 18.63
N ILE A 74 7.41 7.26 18.88
CA ILE A 74 5.96 7.20 18.75
C ILE A 74 5.55 7.94 17.48
N ILE A 75 4.81 7.26 16.62
CA ILE A 75 4.28 7.80 15.37
C ILE A 75 2.75 7.71 15.43
N ILE A 76 2.07 8.84 15.27
CA ILE A 76 0.61 8.94 15.31
C ILE A 76 0.11 9.43 13.96
N PHE A 77 -0.76 8.62 13.36
CA PHE A 77 -1.48 8.96 12.14
C PHE A 77 -2.94 9.28 12.45
N GLY A 78 -3.52 10.18 11.67
CA GLY A 78 -4.95 10.45 11.74
C GLY A 78 -5.34 11.59 10.82
N ILE A 79 -6.64 11.80 10.70
CA ILE A 79 -7.21 12.88 9.89
C ILE A 79 -7.95 13.81 10.83
N LEU A 80 -7.48 15.05 10.93
CA LEU A 80 -8.20 16.09 11.67
C LEU A 80 -9.44 16.48 10.85
N LYS A 81 -10.59 15.90 11.22
CA LYS A 81 -11.87 16.37 10.69
C LYS A 81 -12.11 17.77 11.25
N LYS A 82 -11.84 18.82 10.45
CA LYS A 82 -12.21 20.19 10.82
C LYS A 82 -13.72 20.23 11.01
N TYR A 83 -14.17 20.35 12.25
CA TYR A 83 -15.54 20.77 12.51
C TYR A 83 -15.61 22.24 12.11
N SER A 84 -16.37 22.54 11.06
CA SER A 84 -16.73 23.92 10.75
C SER A 84 -17.67 24.38 11.86
N SER A 85 -17.14 25.13 12.83
CA SER A 85 -17.97 25.86 13.78
C SER A 85 -18.82 26.85 12.99
N TYR A 86 -20.13 26.59 12.90
CA TYR A 86 -21.07 27.60 12.43
C TYR A 86 -21.15 28.69 13.51
N ASN A 87 -20.87 29.93 13.12
CA ASN A 87 -21.19 31.13 13.90
C ASN A 87 -22.69 31.37 13.88
#